data_AF-A0A5E4EJS4-F1
#
_entry.id   AF-A0A5E4EJS4-F1
#
_cell.length_a   1.000
_cell.length_b   1.000
_cell.length_c   1.000
_cell.angle_alpha   90.00
_cell.angle_beta   90.00
_cell.angle_gamma   90.00
#
_symmetry.space_group_name_H-M   'P 1'
#
loop_
_entity.id
_entity.type
_entity.pdbx_description
1 polymer ?
#
loop_
_entity_poly.entity_id
_entity_poly.type
_entity_poly.pdbx_seq_one_letter_code
_entity_poly.pdbx_strand_id
1 'polypeptide(L)'
;MDLSTTQLLGAPSPSSSFTNSWTHDVFLSFRGEDTRYNFTDHLHKKLVQRGIRTFIDDELPRGEEISQALLDAIEGSRCSIIVFSENYASSKWCLDELVHIIQCRKSKQSQSQRMIELDK
;
A
#
# COMPACT_ATOMS: atom_id res chain seq x y z
N MET A 1 21.11 55.05 22.61
CA MET A 1 20.32 54.47 21.51
C MET A 1 21.30 54.14 20.41
N ASP A 2 21.72 52.88 20.34
CA ASP A 2 22.50 52.33 19.24
C ASP A 2 21.86 50.98 18.88
N LEU A 3 21.79 50.72 17.58
CA LEU A 3 20.96 49.77 16.87
C LEU A 3 21.88 48.68 16.31
N SER A 4 21.81 47.44 16.81
CA SER A 4 22.48 46.32 16.13
C SER A 4 21.74 45.00 16.37
N THR A 5 20.78 44.79 15.48
CA THR A 5 20.22 43.50 15.05
C THR A 5 21.32 42.46 14.88
N THR A 6 21.26 41.37 15.66
CA THR A 6 21.87 40.10 15.26
C THR A 6 20.78 39.03 15.29
N GLN A 7 20.30 38.67 14.10
CA GLN A 7 19.42 37.53 13.90
C GLN A 7 20.14 36.28 14.43
N LEU A 8 19.52 35.61 15.41
CA LEU A 8 19.90 34.27 15.76
C LEU A 8 19.52 33.35 14.60
N LEU A 9 20.53 32.61 14.13
CA LEU A 9 20.44 31.57 13.11
C LEU A 9 19.21 30.70 13.36
N GLY A 10 18.32 30.64 12.36
CA GLY A 10 17.14 29.80 12.37
C GLY A 10 17.54 28.35 12.67
N ALA A 11 17.00 27.82 13.76
CA ALA A 11 17.05 26.39 14.01
C ALA A 11 16.42 25.67 12.80
N PRO A 12 17.00 24.55 12.33
CA PRO A 12 16.36 23.75 11.31
C PRO A 12 15.01 23.32 11.87
N SER A 13 13.91 23.80 11.26
CA SER A 13 12.59 23.26 11.52
C SER A 13 12.66 21.75 11.30
N PRO A 14 12.16 20.91 12.22
CA PRO A 14 12.09 19.49 11.97
C PRO A 14 11.19 19.33 10.74
N SER A 15 11.79 19.00 9.60
CA SER A 15 11.00 18.47 8.50
C SER A 15 10.44 17.16 9.04
N SER A 16 9.12 17.12 9.24
CA SER A 16 8.42 15.85 9.38
C SER A 16 8.52 15.16 8.01
N SER A 17 9.68 14.57 7.74
CA SER A 17 9.77 13.54 6.72
C SER A 17 8.90 12.42 7.24
N PHE A 18 7.65 12.38 6.79
CA PHE A 18 6.80 11.20 6.90
C PHE A 18 7.54 10.12 6.12
N THR A 19 8.47 9.44 6.77
CA THR A 19 8.91 8.13 6.34
C THR A 19 7.72 7.23 6.60
N ASN A 20 6.72 7.30 5.71
CA ASN A 20 5.74 6.23 5.60
C ASN A 20 6.58 5.02 5.21
N SER A 21 7.02 4.27 6.22
CA SER A 21 7.85 3.09 6.06
C SER A 21 6.92 1.98 5.62
N TRP A 22 6.53 2.06 4.36
CA TRP A 22 5.76 1.01 3.73
C TRP A 22 6.52 -0.31 3.87
N THR A 23 5.83 -1.32 4.41
CA THR A 23 6.39 -2.66 4.56
C THR A 23 6.70 -3.26 3.19
N HIS A 24 5.84 -2.99 2.22
CA HIS A 24 5.96 -3.42 0.83
C HIS A 24 5.73 -2.25 -0.13
N ASP A 25 6.33 -2.34 -1.30
CA ASP A 25 6.06 -1.40 -2.39
C ASP A 25 4.76 -1.72 -3.11
N VAL A 26 4.45 -3.02 -3.29
CA VAL A 26 3.26 -3.46 -4.02
C VAL A 26 2.58 -4.59 -3.26
N PHE A 27 1.27 -4.51 -3.11
CA PHE A 27 0.40 -5.66 -2.84
C PHE A 27 -0.16 -6.20 -4.16
N LEU A 28 0.00 -7.48 -4.45
CA LEU A 28 -0.46 -8.11 -5.69
C LEU A 28 -1.62 -9.08 -5.40
N SER A 29 -2.82 -8.70 -5.82
CA SER A 29 -4.05 -9.52 -5.72
C SER A 29 -4.41 -10.09 -7.09
N PHE A 30 -4.80 -11.37 -7.11
CA PHE A 30 -5.09 -12.12 -8.32
C PHE A 30 -5.88 -13.38 -7.99
N ARG A 31 -6.58 -13.92 -8.99
CA ARG A 31 -7.17 -15.25 -8.89
C ARG A 31 -6.09 -16.31 -9.14
N GLY A 32 -5.79 -17.11 -8.12
CA GLY A 32 -4.75 -18.12 -8.14
C GLY A 32 -5.02 -19.24 -9.13
N GLU A 33 -6.28 -19.63 -9.30
CA GLU A 33 -6.71 -20.64 -10.27
C GLU A 33 -6.42 -20.22 -11.72
N ASP A 34 -6.57 -18.93 -12.04
CA ASP A 34 -6.46 -18.43 -13.40
C ASP A 34 -5.01 -18.09 -13.77
N THR A 35 -4.28 -17.41 -12.86
CA THR A 35 -3.06 -16.68 -13.24
C THR A 35 -1.80 -17.01 -12.47
N ARG A 36 -1.88 -17.83 -11.41
CA ARG A 36 -0.75 -18.10 -10.48
C ARG A 36 0.53 -18.47 -11.18
N TYR A 37 0.50 -19.51 -12.01
CA TYR A 37 1.70 -20.11 -12.59
C TYR A 37 2.07 -19.55 -13.97
N ASN A 38 1.41 -18.47 -14.41
CA ASN A 38 1.64 -17.89 -15.73
C ASN A 38 1.91 -16.37 -15.63
N PHE A 39 0.95 -15.53 -15.98
CA PHE A 39 1.02 -14.09 -15.95
C PHE A 39 1.47 -13.54 -14.59
N THR A 40 0.88 -14.02 -13.49
CA THR A 40 1.17 -13.47 -12.15
C THR A 40 2.56 -13.86 -11.67
N ASP A 41 3.00 -15.11 -11.89
CA ASP A 41 4.38 -15.53 -11.61
C ASP A 41 5.40 -14.70 -12.40
N HIS A 42 5.16 -14.48 -13.70
CA HIS A 42 6.03 -13.63 -14.52
C HIS A 42 6.05 -12.17 -14.05
N LEU A 43 4.90 -11.60 -13.72
CA LEU A 43 4.79 -10.25 -13.20
C LEU A 43 5.56 -10.10 -11.89
N HIS A 44 5.32 -11.01 -10.94
CA HIS A 44 6.01 -11.02 -9.64
C HIS A 44 7.53 -11.12 -9.80
N LYS A 45 8.02 -12.07 -10.60
CA LYS A 45 9.45 -12.21 -10.92
C LYS A 45 10.04 -10.92 -11.48
N LYS A 46 9.33 -10.21 -12.37
CA LYS A 46 9.80 -8.95 -12.95
C LYS A 46 9.82 -7.79 -11.97
N LEU A 47 8.85 -7.72 -11.05
CA LEU A 47 8.84 -6.72 -9.97
C LEU A 47 10.05 -6.94 -9.03
N VAL A 48 10.26 -8.18 -8.58
CA VAL A 48 11.39 -8.54 -7.71
C VAL A 48 12.73 -8.30 -8.39
N GLN A 49 12.87 -8.65 -9.68
CA GLN A 49 14.08 -8.36 -10.47
C GLN A 49 14.42 -6.86 -10.55
N ARG A 50 13.42 -5.98 -10.40
CA ARG A 50 13.61 -4.52 -10.36
C ARG A 50 13.78 -3.96 -8.95
N GLY A 51 13.89 -4.82 -7.93
CA GLY A 51 14.03 -4.41 -6.54
C GLY A 51 12.75 -3.87 -5.92
N ILE A 52 11.58 -4.14 -6.51
CA ILE A 52 10.28 -3.74 -5.97
C ILE A 52 9.85 -4.80 -4.96
N ARG A 53 9.68 -4.41 -3.69
CA ARG A 53 9.24 -5.34 -2.63
C ARG A 53 7.76 -5.63 -2.79
N THR A 54 7.42 -6.80 -3.32
CA THR A 54 6.04 -7.18 -3.59
C THR A 54 5.55 -8.21 -2.59
N PHE A 55 4.44 -7.92 -1.93
CA PHE A 55 3.63 -8.92 -1.24
C PHE A 55 2.71 -9.59 -2.28
N ILE A 56 2.74 -10.91 -2.37
CA ILE A 56 1.87 -11.69 -3.25
C ILE A 56 0.81 -12.36 -2.39
N ASP A 57 -0.47 -12.11 -2.67
CA ASP A 57 -1.51 -12.96 -2.07
C ASP A 57 -1.58 -14.28 -2.83
N ASP A 58 -0.68 -15.20 -2.48
CA ASP A 58 -0.79 -16.56 -2.95
C ASP A 58 -2.01 -17.17 -2.24
N GLU A 59 -3.16 -17.19 -2.94
CA GLU A 59 -4.46 -17.80 -2.55
C GLU A 59 -4.31 -19.30 -2.21
N LEU A 60 -3.44 -19.65 -1.26
CA LEU A 60 -3.44 -20.94 -0.58
C LEU A 60 -4.80 -21.12 0.08
N PRO A 61 -5.25 -22.35 0.38
CA PRO A 61 -6.55 -22.57 1.01
C PRO A 61 -6.54 -21.99 2.43
N ARG A 62 -6.79 -20.68 2.53
CA ARG A 62 -7.11 -19.98 3.76
C ARG A 62 -8.58 -20.28 4.04
N GLY A 63 -8.93 -20.29 5.32
CA GLY A 63 -10.30 -20.55 5.76
C GLY A 63 -11.29 -19.51 5.26
N GLU A 64 -12.48 -19.46 5.85
CA GLU A 64 -13.56 -18.58 5.39
C GLU A 64 -13.30 -17.08 5.60
N GLU A 65 -12.29 -16.70 6.40
CA GLU A 65 -12.02 -15.32 6.82
C GLU A 65 -10.67 -14.79 6.33
N ILE A 66 -10.66 -13.52 5.92
CA ILE A 66 -9.43 -12.78 5.60
C ILE A 66 -8.50 -12.74 6.82
N SER A 67 -7.28 -13.25 6.67
CA SER A 67 -6.28 -13.21 7.74
C SER A 67 -5.84 -11.78 8.04
N GLN A 68 -5.62 -11.45 9.31
CA GLN A 68 -5.05 -10.15 9.74
C GLN A 68 -3.76 -9.79 8.99
N ALA A 69 -2.89 -10.78 8.74
CA ALA A 69 -1.65 -10.58 7.98
C ALA A 69 -1.89 -10.03 6.56
N LEU A 70 -3.03 -10.37 5.94
CA LEU A 70 -3.41 -9.86 4.63
C LEU A 70 -3.84 -8.40 4.70
N LEU A 71 -4.64 -8.06 5.71
CA LEU A 71 -5.06 -6.67 5.97
C LEU A 71 -3.83 -5.79 6.22
N ASP A 72 -2.92 -6.26 7.07
CA ASP A 72 -1.68 -5.56 7.39
C ASP A 72 -0.80 -5.38 6.14
N ALA A 73 -0.79 -6.36 5.23
CA ALA A 73 -0.07 -6.27 3.96
C ALA A 73 -0.69 -5.23 3.02
N ILE A 74 -2.02 -5.16 2.93
CA ILE A 74 -2.75 -4.15 2.14
C ILE A 74 -2.49 -2.75 2.71
N GLU A 75 -2.59 -2.58 4.02
CA GLU A 75 -2.36 -1.31 4.70
C GLU A 75 -0.91 -0.86 4.64
N GLY A 76 0.04 -1.78 4.82
CA GLY A 76 1.47 -1.53 4.77
C GLY A 76 2.04 -1.35 3.36
N SER A 77 1.24 -1.54 2.30
CA SER A 77 1.69 -1.37 0.91
C SER A 77 1.47 0.04 0.36
N ARG A 78 2.41 0.51 -0.47
CA ARG A 78 2.33 1.80 -1.18
C ARG A 78 1.19 1.84 -2.18
N CYS A 79 1.06 0.76 -2.95
CA CYS A 79 -0.02 0.58 -3.90
C CYS A 79 -0.40 -0.89 -4.00
N SER A 80 -1.54 -1.15 -4.63
CA SER A 80 -2.01 -2.49 -4.96
C SER A 80 -2.11 -2.62 -6.48
N ILE A 81 -1.69 -3.77 -7.01
CA ILE A 81 -1.95 -4.20 -8.39
C ILE A 81 -2.98 -5.33 -8.30
N ILE A 82 -4.05 -5.21 -9.07
CA ILE A 82 -5.13 -6.19 -9.14
C ILE A 82 -5.12 -6.81 -10.54
N VAL A 83 -4.93 -8.13 -10.62
CA VAL A 83 -4.98 -8.88 -11.87
C VAL A 83 -6.37 -9.46 -12.05
N PHE A 84 -7.23 -8.73 -12.76
CA PHE A 84 -8.55 -9.25 -13.14
C PHE A 84 -8.43 -10.34 -14.18
N SER A 85 -9.16 -11.42 -13.98
CA SER A 85 -9.21 -12.62 -14.82
C SER A 85 -10.65 -13.16 -14.89
N GLU A 86 -10.88 -14.17 -15.72
CA GLU A 86 -12.21 -14.73 -15.98
C GLU A 86 -12.97 -15.13 -14.70
N ASN A 87 -12.29 -15.75 -13.74
CA ASN A 87 -12.89 -16.25 -12.50
C ASN A 87 -12.55 -15.38 -11.28
N TYR A 88 -12.07 -14.14 -11.48
CA TYR A 88 -11.76 -13.28 -10.34
C TYR A 88 -13.01 -12.97 -9.52
N ALA A 89 -14.09 -12.54 -10.19
CA ALA A 89 -15.32 -12.13 -9.51
C ALA A 89 -16.20 -13.32 -9.03
N SER A 90 -15.85 -14.56 -9.40
CA SER A 90 -16.52 -15.75 -8.86
C SER A 90 -15.95 -16.17 -7.51
N SER A 91 -14.75 -15.69 -7.16
CA SER A 91 -14.14 -15.89 -5.84
C SER A 91 -14.63 -14.82 -4.85
N LYS A 92 -15.43 -15.21 -3.85
CA LYS A 92 -15.82 -14.32 -2.75
C LYS A 92 -14.57 -13.70 -2.08
N TRP A 93 -13.52 -14.50 -1.94
CA TRP A 93 -12.25 -14.06 -1.37
C TRP A 93 -11.62 -12.90 -2.16
N CYS A 94 -11.46 -13.05 -3.48
CA CYS A 94 -10.98 -12.00 -4.38
C CYS A 94 -11.79 -10.69 -4.26
N LEU A 95 -13.12 -10.80 -4.05
CA LEU A 95 -14.01 -9.64 -3.89
C LEU A 95 -13.88 -8.99 -2.51
N ASP A 96 -13.78 -9.78 -1.44
CA ASP A 96 -13.58 -9.27 -0.08
C ASP A 96 -12.22 -8.54 0.01
N GLU A 97 -11.17 -9.07 -0.63
CA GLU A 97 -9.89 -8.38 -0.78
C GLU A 97 -10.02 -7.03 -1.50
N LEU A 98 -10.71 -7.02 -2.64
CA LEU A 98 -10.91 -5.82 -3.44
C LEU A 98 -11.62 -4.72 -2.64
N VAL A 99 -12.63 -5.09 -1.84
CA VAL A 99 -13.33 -4.17 -0.94
C VAL A 99 -12.36 -3.56 0.07
N HIS A 100 -11.51 -4.36 0.72
CA HIS A 100 -10.53 -3.86 1.68
C HIS A 100 -9.48 -2.95 1.04
N ILE A 101 -8.97 -3.29 -0.15
CA ILE A 101 -8.03 -2.45 -0.90
C ILE A 101 -8.66 -1.06 -1.17
N ILE A 102 -9.91 -1.03 -1.64
CA ILE A 102 -10.62 0.22 -1.92
C ILE A 102 -10.85 1.03 -0.64
N GLN A 103 -11.24 0.39 0.46
CA GLN A 103 -11.45 1.04 1.75
C GLN A 103 -10.14 1.63 2.28
N CYS A 104 -9.05 0.86 2.27
CA CYS A 104 -7.72 1.31 2.68
C CYS A 104 -7.28 2.54 1.88
N ARG A 105 -7.48 2.53 0.54
CA ARG A 105 -7.15 3.68 -0.32
C ARG A 105 -7.96 4.93 0.04
N LYS A 106 -9.27 4.78 0.29
CA LYS A 106 -10.13 5.90 0.71
C LYS A 106 -9.69 6.48 2.06
N SER A 107 -9.40 5.62 3.03
CA SER A 107 -8.92 6.04 4.35
C SER A 107 -7.60 6.80 4.27
N LYS A 108 -6.62 6.29 3.49
CA LYS A 108 -5.35 6.98 3.25
C LYS A 108 -5.54 8.36 2.60
N GLN A 109 -6.46 8.48 1.64
CA GLN A 109 -6.78 9.76 0.99
C GLN A 109 -7.40 10.78 1.96
N SER A 110 -8.34 10.35 2.81
CA SER A 110 -8.96 11.21 3.82
C SER A 110 -7.97 11.67 4.90
N GLN A 111 -7.00 10.83 5.28
CA GLN A 111 -5.93 11.21 6.22
C GLN A 111 -4.97 12.25 5.61
N SER A 112 -4.61 12.12 4.32
CA SER A 112 -3.84 13.16 3.63
C SER A 112 -4.56 14.51 3.56
N GLN A 113 -5.90 14.53 3.51
CA GLN A 113 -6.68 15.78 3.51
C GLN A 113 -6.76 16.42 4.91
N ARG A 114 -6.91 15.62 5.97
CA ARG A 114 -6.89 16.14 7.36
C ARG A 114 -5.55 16.75 7.76
N MET A 115 -4.46 16.22 7.22
CA MET A 115 -3.12 16.76 7.49
C MET A 115 -2.90 18.15 6.86
N ILE A 116 -3.66 18.50 5.81
CA ILE A 116 -3.63 19.84 5.20
C ILE A 116 -4.50 20.84 5.99
N GLU A 117 -5.49 20.36 6.74
CA GLU A 117 -6.44 21.21 7.46
C GLU A 117 -5.93 21.65 8.85
N LEU A 118 -4.92 20.95 9.40
CA LEU A 118 -4.31 21.26 10.70
C LEU A 118 -3.18 22.32 10.62
N ASP A 119 -2.79 22.75 9.42
CA ASP A 119 -1.79 23.80 9.18
C ASP A 119 -2.42 25.17 8.80
N LYS A 120 -3.71 25.39 9.10
CA LYS A 120 -4.42 26.67 8.87
C LYS A 120 -4.81 27.40 10.13
#